data_AF-K8Y0Q4-F1
#
_entry.id   AF-K8Y0Q4-F1
#
_cell.length_a   1.000
_cell.length_b   1.000
_cell.length_c   1.000
_cell.angle_alpha   90.00
_cell.angle_beta   90.00
_cell.angle_gamma   90.00
#
_symmetry.space_group_name_H-M   'P 1'
#
loop_
_entity.id
_entity.type
_entity.pdbx_description
1 polymer ?
#
loop_
_entity_poly.entity_id
_entity_poly.type
_entity_poly.pdbx_seq_one_letter_code
_entity_poly.pdbx_strand_id
1 'polypeptide(L)'
;MQYLELKFPVQGTSIPADHGYRLYSALCKQEKLIHETEGLSICGISGIPDNNRTLHLNATSKLRIRASQPLLPNLLKLAGKSMELSRDKIRLGIPTISLLKPHKTLYSRLVTIKGHMEEAGFLESVHERLRKLDITCEVLLFKANTESNQRIVRKTIRIHDKEVVGFPVLLLNVAPEASILLQTQGLGGRRKMGCGHFVGVRV
;
A
#
# COMPACT_ATOMS: atom_id res chain seq x y z
N MET A 1 -4.93 5.56 20.10
CA MET A 1 -4.04 6.55 19.44
C MET A 1 -4.61 6.86 18.05
N GLN A 2 -4.82 8.13 17.71
CA GLN A 2 -5.48 8.51 16.45
C GLN A 2 -4.54 8.27 15.24
N TYR A 3 -5.06 7.63 14.20
CA TYR A 3 -4.38 7.43 12.92
C TYR A 3 -4.85 8.41 11.86
N LEU A 4 -3.89 8.90 11.09
CA LEU A 4 -4.10 9.88 10.02
C LEU A 4 -3.71 9.28 8.67
N GLU A 5 -4.38 9.74 7.63
CA GLU A 5 -3.97 9.55 6.24
C GLU A 5 -3.49 10.88 5.69
N LEU A 6 -2.22 10.91 5.28
CA LEU A 6 -1.61 12.03 4.58
C LEU A 6 -1.57 11.71 3.09
N LYS A 7 -2.02 12.65 2.26
CA LYS A 7 -1.93 12.55 0.80
C LYS A 7 -1.17 13.74 0.24
N PHE A 8 0.08 13.50 -0.12
CA PHE A 8 0.92 14.48 -0.79
C PHE A 8 0.59 14.47 -2.28
N PRO A 9 0.18 15.59 -2.90
CA PRO A 9 0.18 15.72 -4.35
C PRO A 9 1.58 15.40 -4.90
N VAL A 10 1.66 14.68 -6.02
CA VAL A 10 2.92 14.32 -6.64
C VAL A 10 3.01 14.96 -8.02
N GLN A 11 4.06 15.75 -8.22
CA GLN A 11 4.43 16.29 -9.53
C GLN A 11 5.55 15.43 -10.11
N GLY A 12 5.45 15.09 -11.39
CA GLY A 12 6.41 14.26 -12.12
C GLY A 12 5.76 13.69 -13.38
N THR A 13 6.52 12.89 -14.12
CA THR A 13 6.11 12.29 -15.40
C THR A 13 5.68 10.84 -15.22
N SER A 14 6.58 10.00 -14.74
CA SER A 14 6.36 8.55 -14.67
C SER A 14 7.17 7.90 -13.55
N ILE A 15 6.66 6.78 -13.04
CA ILE A 15 7.36 5.94 -12.04
C ILE A 15 7.12 4.46 -12.33
N PRO A 16 8.01 3.54 -11.89
CA PRO A 16 7.76 2.11 -11.98
C PRO A 16 6.48 1.70 -11.24
N ALA A 17 5.72 0.74 -11.77
CA ALA A 17 4.50 0.22 -11.15
C ALA A 17 4.75 -0.60 -9.87
N ASP A 18 6.00 -1.00 -9.62
CA ASP A 18 6.50 -1.69 -8.44
C ASP A 18 7.43 -0.82 -7.58
N HIS A 19 7.28 0.51 -7.67
CA HIS A 19 8.10 1.52 -6.97
C HIS A 19 8.15 1.42 -5.44
N GLY A 20 7.41 0.51 -4.80
CA GLY A 20 7.25 0.47 -3.34
C GLY A 20 8.56 0.49 -2.55
N TYR A 21 9.56 -0.31 -2.96
CA TYR A 21 10.88 -0.32 -2.33
C TYR A 21 11.69 0.95 -2.62
N ARG A 22 11.65 1.44 -3.86
CA ARG A 22 12.38 2.65 -4.27
C ARG A 22 11.85 3.89 -3.55
N LEU A 23 10.53 3.99 -3.45
CA LEU A 23 9.83 5.03 -2.72
C LEU A 23 10.17 4.99 -1.23
N TYR A 24 10.15 3.80 -0.63
CA TYR A 24 10.59 3.63 0.75
C TYR A 24 12.02 4.12 0.97
N SER A 25 12.96 3.67 0.13
CA SER A 25 14.37 4.07 0.22
C SER A 25 14.55 5.58 0.07
N ALA A 26 13.88 6.19 -0.90
CA ALA A 26 13.92 7.62 -1.13
C ALA A 26 13.35 8.43 0.05
N LEU A 27 12.25 7.97 0.64
CA LEU A 27 11.64 8.60 1.82
C LEU A 27 12.55 8.51 3.06
N CYS A 28 13.17 7.36 3.31
CA CYS A 28 14.11 7.20 4.43
C CYS A 28 15.35 8.09 4.31
N LYS A 29 15.80 8.40 3.08
CA LYS A 29 16.89 9.38 2.85
C LYS A 29 16.48 10.80 3.23
N GLN A 30 15.21 11.14 3.09
CA GLN A 30 14.70 12.47 3.45
C GLN A 30 14.46 12.58 4.96
N GLU A 31 13.83 11.56 5.56
CA GLU A 31 13.52 11.58 6.99
C GLU A 31 13.73 10.20 7.62
N LYS A 32 14.79 10.06 8.42
CA LYS A 32 15.25 8.78 9.01
C LYS A 32 14.19 8.10 9.87
N LEU A 33 13.34 8.88 10.53
CA LEU A 33 12.25 8.40 11.39
C LEU A 33 11.30 7.41 10.68
N ILE A 34 11.18 7.51 9.35
CA ILE A 34 10.37 6.57 8.54
C ILE A 34 10.92 5.14 8.64
N HIS A 35 12.25 4.98 8.72
CA HIS A 35 12.87 3.68 8.92
C HIS A 35 12.63 3.15 10.34
N GLU A 36 12.78 4.01 11.35
CA GLU A 36 12.75 3.65 12.76
C GLU A 36 11.34 3.40 13.29
N THR A 37 10.33 4.06 12.70
CA THR A 37 8.97 3.99 13.23
C THR A 37 8.24 2.72 12.80
N GLU A 38 7.76 1.98 13.79
CA GLU A 38 6.76 0.93 13.62
C GLU A 38 5.36 1.53 13.41
N GLY A 39 4.45 0.78 12.80
CA GLY A 39 3.09 1.28 12.57
C GLY A 39 2.95 2.30 11.44
N LEU A 40 4.02 2.88 10.90
CA LEU A 40 3.94 3.68 9.67
C LEU A 40 3.66 2.77 8.45
N SER A 41 2.80 3.22 7.53
CA SER A 41 2.57 2.57 6.24
C SER A 41 2.73 3.58 5.10
N ILE A 42 3.49 3.17 4.08
CA ILE A 42 3.59 3.89 2.81
C ILE A 42 2.73 3.10 1.84
N CYS A 43 1.57 3.65 1.47
CA CYS A 43 0.63 2.98 0.59
C CYS A 43 1.09 3.04 -0.89
N GLY A 44 1.98 3.96 -1.22
CA GLY A 44 2.49 4.15 -2.58
C GLY A 44 1.93 5.41 -3.24
N ILE A 45 2.25 5.56 -4.52
CA ILE A 45 1.83 6.68 -5.36
C ILE A 45 0.77 6.18 -6.35
N SER A 46 -0.35 6.91 -6.45
CA SER A 46 -1.36 6.67 -7.48
C SER A 46 -0.96 7.25 -8.83
N GLY A 47 -1.38 6.59 -9.91
CA GLY A 47 -1.15 7.03 -11.29
C GLY A 47 -1.94 6.16 -12.25
N ILE A 48 -1.82 6.45 -13.55
CA ILE A 48 -2.46 5.68 -14.62
C ILE A 48 -1.46 4.61 -15.07
N PRO A 49 -1.75 3.31 -14.90
CA PRO A 49 -0.87 2.25 -15.38
C PRO A 49 -0.84 2.20 -16.90
N ASP A 50 0.34 1.91 -17.44
CA ASP A 50 0.53 1.49 -18.82
C ASP A 50 0.80 -0.03 -18.92
N ASN A 51 0.98 -0.52 -20.15
CA ASN A 51 1.30 -1.93 -20.41
C ASN A 51 2.79 -2.27 -20.18
N ASN A 52 3.63 -1.28 -19.85
CA ASN A 52 5.08 -1.42 -19.71
C ASN A 52 5.54 -1.32 -18.24
N ARG A 53 4.68 -1.71 -17.29
CA ARG A 53 4.95 -1.67 -15.84
C ARG A 53 5.35 -0.27 -15.35
N THR A 54 4.79 0.76 -15.95
CA THR A 54 4.98 2.16 -15.58
C THR A 54 3.64 2.75 -15.12
N LEU A 55 3.70 3.69 -14.17
CA LEU A 55 2.58 4.52 -13.75
C LEU A 55 2.85 5.94 -14.24
N HIS A 56 2.00 6.44 -15.12
CA HIS A 56 2.00 7.84 -15.51
C HIS A 56 1.39 8.69 -14.40
N LEU A 57 2.13 9.72 -14.01
CA LEU A 57 1.69 10.66 -13.01
C LEU A 57 0.83 11.75 -13.66
N ASN A 58 -0.19 12.20 -12.94
CA ASN A 58 -1.08 13.27 -13.39
C ASN A 58 -1.47 14.18 -12.21
N ALA A 59 -2.32 15.17 -12.47
CA ALA A 59 -2.75 16.13 -11.43
C ALA A 59 -3.44 15.49 -10.21
N THR A 60 -3.94 14.26 -10.33
CA THR A 60 -4.60 13.52 -9.25
C THR A 60 -3.66 12.54 -8.53
N SER A 61 -2.43 12.36 -9.02
CA SER A 61 -1.42 11.49 -8.43
C SER A 61 -1.04 11.94 -7.03
N LYS A 62 -1.12 11.01 -6.07
CA LYS A 62 -0.86 11.28 -4.66
C LYS A 62 -0.02 10.19 -4.03
N LEU A 63 1.01 10.58 -3.29
CA LEU A 63 1.69 9.72 -2.33
C LEU A 63 0.82 9.64 -1.09
N ARG A 64 0.45 8.43 -0.69
CA ARG A 64 -0.34 8.19 0.52
C ARG A 64 0.53 7.56 1.61
N ILE A 65 0.53 8.19 2.78
CA ILE A 65 1.17 7.68 4.00
C ILE A 65 0.12 7.62 5.10
N ARG A 66 0.12 6.53 5.88
CA ARG A 66 -0.70 6.39 7.08
C ARG A 66 0.19 6.21 8.30
N ALA A 67 -0.10 6.99 9.33
CA ALA A 67 0.66 6.94 10.56
C ALA A 67 -0.14 7.47 11.74
N SER A 68 0.37 7.23 12.94
CA SER A 68 -0.17 7.82 14.15
C SER A 68 0.08 9.34 14.15
N GLN A 69 -0.83 10.09 14.77
CA GLN A 69 -0.78 11.55 14.87
C GLN A 69 0.56 12.13 15.37
N PRO A 70 1.28 11.53 16.34
CA PRO A 70 2.57 12.07 16.80
C PRO A 70 3.65 12.19 15.73
N LEU A 71 3.56 11.41 14.64
CA LEU A 71 4.53 11.49 13.54
C LEU A 71 4.26 12.63 12.56
N LEU A 72 3.12 13.32 12.69
CA LEU A 72 2.69 14.35 11.75
C LEU A 72 3.76 15.44 11.54
N PRO A 73 4.40 16.03 12.59
CA PRO A 73 5.41 17.07 12.39
C PRO A 73 6.59 16.61 11.52
N ASN A 74 7.06 15.37 11.70
CA ASN A 74 8.14 14.81 10.90
C ASN A 74 7.72 14.55 9.45
N LEU A 75 6.50 14.01 9.26
CA LEU A 75 5.98 13.74 7.91
C LEU A 75 5.71 15.02 7.12
N LEU A 76 5.36 16.12 7.78
CA LEU A 76 5.16 17.42 7.11
C LEU A 76 6.45 17.97 6.48
N LYS A 77 7.63 17.61 7.00
CA LYS A 77 8.92 17.99 6.40
C LYS A 77 9.16 17.43 5.00
N LEU A 78 8.38 16.42 4.59
CA LEU A 78 8.40 15.87 3.23
C LEU A 78 7.77 16.83 2.21
N ALA A 79 6.93 17.78 2.65
CA ALA A 79 6.31 18.75 1.75
C ALA A 79 7.37 19.60 1.05
N GLY A 80 7.22 19.78 -0.26
CA GLY A 80 8.15 20.53 -1.11
C GLY A 80 9.41 19.78 -1.50
N LYS A 81 9.71 18.61 -0.89
CA LYS A 81 10.90 17.81 -1.21
C LYS A 81 10.78 17.16 -2.58
N SER A 82 11.92 17.06 -3.24
CA SER A 82 12.08 16.30 -4.48
C SER A 82 12.88 15.02 -4.22
N MET A 83 12.55 13.96 -4.94
CA MET A 83 13.26 12.69 -4.84
C MET A 83 13.26 11.93 -6.16
N GLU A 84 14.30 11.13 -6.37
CA GLU A 84 14.46 10.27 -7.53
C GLU A 84 13.96 8.86 -7.20
N LEU A 85 12.97 8.39 -7.96
CA LEU A 85 12.46 7.02 -7.86
C LEU A 85 12.89 6.15 -9.04
N SER A 86 13.26 6.78 -10.16
CA SER A 86 13.75 6.12 -11.36
C SER A 86 14.62 7.11 -12.13
N ARG A 87 14.51 7.16 -13.46
CA ARG A 87 15.13 8.22 -14.27
C ARG A 87 14.52 9.59 -13.97
N ASP A 88 13.22 9.60 -13.65
CA ASP A 88 12.48 10.83 -13.41
C ASP A 88 12.47 11.21 -11.92
N LYS A 89 12.54 12.53 -11.69
CA LYS A 89 12.33 13.16 -10.37
C LYS A 89 10.84 13.35 -10.12
N ILE A 90 10.45 13.14 -8.87
CA ILE A 90 9.15 13.56 -8.37
C ILE A 90 9.31 14.67 -7.34
N ARG A 91 8.31 15.53 -7.22
CA ARG A 91 8.21 16.54 -6.17
C ARG A 91 6.91 16.37 -5.38
N LEU A 92 7.01 16.42 -4.06
CA LEU A 92 5.88 16.33 -3.15
C LEU A 92 5.31 17.72 -2.87
N GLY A 93 3.99 17.88 -3.01
CA GLY A 93 3.25 19.07 -2.60
C GLY A 93 2.92 19.07 -1.10
N ILE A 94 2.15 20.06 -0.67
CA ILE A 94 1.60 20.12 0.69
C ILE A 94 0.54 19.02 0.84
N PRO A 95 0.61 18.15 1.86
CA PRO A 95 -0.33 17.06 2.01
C PRO A 95 -1.70 17.55 2.48
N THR A 96 -2.75 16.91 1.98
CA THR A 96 -4.05 16.92 2.68
C THR A 96 -4.02 15.87 3.79
N ILE A 97 -4.50 16.22 4.97
CA ILE A 97 -4.56 15.34 6.14
C ILE A 97 -6.01 15.00 6.43
N SER A 98 -6.31 13.73 6.67
CA SER A 98 -7.66 13.29 7.00
C SER A 98 -7.65 12.12 7.97
N LEU A 99 -8.72 12.01 8.77
CA LEU A 99 -9.01 10.79 9.52
C LEU A 99 -9.35 9.64 8.56
N LEU A 100 -9.05 8.42 8.99
CA LEU A 100 -9.51 7.21 8.32
C LEU A 100 -11.03 7.13 8.39
N LYS A 101 -11.66 6.74 7.28
CA LYS A 101 -13.11 6.53 7.19
C LYS A 101 -13.39 5.05 7.03
N PRO A 102 -14.47 4.52 7.65
CA PRO A 102 -14.83 3.12 7.48
C PRO A 102 -15.33 2.86 6.06
N HIS A 103 -15.06 1.66 5.54
CA HIS A 103 -15.51 1.19 4.23
C HIS A 103 -15.96 -0.26 4.36
N LYS A 104 -17.10 -0.59 3.74
CA LYS A 104 -17.60 -1.97 3.68
C LYS A 104 -16.73 -2.88 2.81
N THR A 105 -16.03 -2.28 1.84
CA THR A 105 -15.14 -2.97 0.91
C THR A 105 -13.74 -2.37 0.98
N LEU A 106 -12.76 -3.22 1.23
CA LEU A 106 -11.35 -2.86 1.33
C LEU A 106 -10.52 -3.61 0.30
N TYR A 107 -9.63 -2.90 -0.37
CA TYR A 107 -8.72 -3.47 -1.36
C TYR A 107 -7.26 -3.23 -0.97
N SER A 108 -6.45 -4.28 -1.08
CA SER A 108 -4.99 -4.16 -1.06
C SER A 108 -4.41 -4.62 -2.39
N ARG A 109 -3.57 -3.78 -2.99
CA ARG A 109 -2.90 -4.11 -4.26
C ARG A 109 -1.98 -5.31 -4.15
N LEU A 110 -1.33 -5.47 -3.00
CA LEU A 110 -0.32 -6.49 -2.77
C LEU A 110 -0.23 -6.76 -1.27
N VAL A 111 -0.58 -7.95 -0.84
CA VAL A 111 -0.36 -8.44 0.52
C VAL A 111 0.74 -9.50 0.46
N THR A 112 1.75 -9.37 1.32
CA THR A 112 2.86 -10.33 1.38
C THR A 112 2.88 -11.00 2.74
N ILE A 113 2.96 -12.33 2.75
CA ILE A 113 3.02 -13.13 3.97
C ILE A 113 4.26 -14.04 3.85
N LYS A 114 5.17 -13.95 4.83
CA LYS A 114 6.42 -14.73 4.82
C LYS A 114 6.09 -16.22 4.84
N GLY A 115 6.67 -16.98 3.91
CA GLY A 115 6.47 -18.44 3.81
C GLY A 115 5.25 -18.88 2.99
N HIS A 116 4.38 -17.94 2.59
CA HIS A 116 3.14 -18.26 1.87
C HIS A 116 3.18 -17.61 0.48
N MET A 117 3.79 -18.32 -0.48
CA MET A 117 3.96 -17.87 -1.88
C MET A 117 2.95 -18.53 -2.83
N GLU A 118 2.25 -19.55 -2.35
CA GLU A 118 1.20 -20.27 -3.07
C GLU A 118 -0.18 -19.89 -2.56
N GLU A 119 -1.19 -20.05 -3.41
CA GLU A 119 -2.55 -19.55 -3.20
C GLU A 119 -3.21 -20.11 -1.94
N ALA A 120 -3.29 -21.45 -1.81
CA ALA A 120 -3.99 -22.10 -0.72
C ALA A 120 -3.39 -21.70 0.64
N GLY A 121 -2.08 -21.85 0.79
CA GLY A 121 -1.38 -21.46 2.02
C GLY A 121 -1.46 -19.95 2.29
N PHE A 122 -1.51 -19.10 1.26
CA PHE A 122 -1.67 -17.66 1.44
C PHE A 122 -3.06 -17.31 1.97
N LEU A 123 -4.12 -17.87 1.38
CA LEU A 123 -5.50 -17.59 1.78
C LEU A 123 -5.77 -18.06 3.21
N GLU A 124 -5.28 -19.25 3.58
CA GLU A 124 -5.34 -19.75 4.96
C GLU A 124 -4.67 -18.79 5.94
N SER A 125 -3.48 -18.28 5.60
CA SER A 125 -2.77 -17.33 6.47
C SER A 125 -3.49 -15.97 6.58
N VAL A 126 -4.18 -15.53 5.52
CA VAL A 126 -5.03 -14.33 5.59
C VAL A 126 -6.18 -14.56 6.58
N HIS A 127 -6.89 -15.69 6.48
CA HIS A 127 -7.97 -16.03 7.42
C HIS A 127 -7.47 -16.17 8.87
N GLU A 128 -6.32 -16.80 9.08
CA GLU A 128 -5.72 -16.93 10.42
C GLU A 128 -5.41 -15.55 11.02
N ARG A 129 -4.85 -14.63 10.23
CA ARG A 129 -4.54 -13.26 10.67
C ARG A 129 -5.79 -12.45 10.96
N LEU A 130 -6.83 -12.59 10.13
CA LEU A 130 -8.13 -11.94 10.37
C LEU A 130 -8.78 -12.45 11.65
N ARG A 131 -8.74 -13.77 11.89
CA ARG A 131 -9.24 -14.38 13.13
C ARG A 131 -8.48 -13.90 14.37
N LYS A 132 -7.16 -13.75 14.28
CA LYS A 132 -6.33 -13.18 15.36
C LYS A 132 -6.67 -11.73 15.70
N LEU A 133 -7.29 -11.00 14.77
CA LEU A 133 -7.77 -9.64 14.96
C LEU A 133 -9.27 -9.59 15.33
N ASP A 134 -9.91 -10.73 15.52
CA ASP A 134 -11.36 -10.86 15.74
C ASP A 134 -12.19 -10.23 14.62
N ILE A 135 -11.72 -10.36 13.36
CA ILE A 135 -12.39 -9.83 12.18
C ILE A 135 -13.02 -10.97 11.39
N THR A 136 -14.32 -10.86 11.19
CA THR A 136 -15.09 -11.71 10.25
C THR A 136 -15.46 -10.90 9.02
N CYS A 137 -15.00 -11.32 7.85
CA CYS A 137 -15.32 -10.72 6.56
C CYS A 137 -15.08 -11.73 5.43
N GLU A 138 -15.62 -11.44 4.24
CA GLU A 138 -15.39 -12.27 3.06
C GLU A 138 -14.08 -11.85 2.37
N VAL A 139 -13.23 -12.83 2.04
CA VAL A 139 -11.93 -12.62 1.41
C VAL A 139 -11.95 -13.13 -0.02
N LEU A 140 -11.68 -12.25 -0.98
CA LEU A 140 -11.56 -12.59 -2.39
C LEU A 140 -10.14 -12.33 -2.90
N LEU A 141 -9.61 -13.31 -3.63
CA LEU A 141 -8.42 -13.17 -4.45
C LEU A 141 -8.82 -12.96 -5.91
N PHE A 142 -8.05 -12.17 -6.64
CA PHE A 142 -8.37 -11.84 -8.03
C PHE A 142 -7.96 -13.00 -8.94
N LYS A 143 -8.86 -13.42 -9.83
CA LYS A 143 -8.58 -14.39 -10.90
C LYS A 143 -8.15 -13.66 -12.17
N ALA A 144 -7.14 -14.19 -12.87
CA ALA A 144 -6.79 -13.75 -14.21
C ALA A 144 -7.72 -14.43 -15.22
N ASN A 145 -8.28 -13.65 -16.14
CA ASN A 145 -8.98 -14.19 -17.30
C ASN A 145 -7.93 -14.62 -18.33
N THR A 146 -7.49 -15.87 -18.25
CA THR A 146 -6.73 -16.53 -19.31
C THR A 146 -7.52 -17.74 -19.81
N GLU A 147 -7.62 -17.88 -21.13
CA GLU A 147 -8.53 -18.78 -21.87
C GLU A 147 -8.44 -20.27 -21.52
N SER A 148 -7.43 -20.70 -20.75
CA SER A 148 -7.20 -22.11 -20.44
C SER A 148 -7.00 -22.43 -18.95
N ASN A 149 -6.97 -21.43 -18.05
CA ASN A 149 -6.86 -21.70 -16.61
C ASN A 149 -7.18 -20.45 -15.78
N GLN A 150 -8.19 -20.52 -14.90
CA GLN A 150 -8.53 -19.45 -13.95
C GLN A 150 -7.48 -19.37 -12.82
N ARG A 151 -6.29 -18.87 -13.13
CA ARG A 151 -5.21 -18.73 -12.14
C ARG A 151 -5.40 -17.45 -11.32
N ILE A 152 -5.13 -17.51 -10.01
CA ILE A 152 -5.08 -16.31 -9.19
C ILE A 152 -3.95 -15.38 -9.65
N VAL A 153 -4.27 -14.09 -9.73
CA VAL A 153 -3.35 -13.01 -10.05
C VAL A 153 -2.27 -12.95 -8.97
N ARG A 154 -1.04 -13.28 -9.35
CA ARG A 154 0.15 -13.06 -8.52
C ARG A 154 0.77 -11.71 -8.86
N LYS A 155 1.23 -11.00 -7.84
CA LYS A 155 1.99 -9.76 -8.00
C LYS A 155 3.31 -9.86 -7.25
N THR A 156 4.28 -9.14 -7.74
CA THR A 156 5.62 -9.13 -7.14
C THR A 156 6.08 -7.71 -6.85
N ILE A 157 6.92 -7.61 -5.83
CA ILE A 157 7.70 -6.41 -5.54
C ILE A 157 9.17 -6.83 -5.48
N ARG A 158 10.01 -6.07 -6.17
CA ARG A 158 11.46 -6.25 -6.08
C ARG A 158 12.03 -5.43 -4.92
N ILE A 159 12.75 -6.10 -4.04
CA ILE A 159 13.42 -5.52 -2.88
C ILE A 159 14.90 -5.90 -2.98
N HIS A 160 15.76 -4.92 -3.28
CA HIS A 160 17.12 -5.19 -3.74
C HIS A 160 17.12 -6.21 -4.89
N ASP A 161 17.77 -7.36 -4.70
CA ASP A 161 17.89 -8.43 -5.68
C ASP A 161 16.90 -9.57 -5.47
N LYS A 162 15.97 -9.41 -4.52
CA LYS A 162 14.97 -10.42 -4.18
C LYS A 162 13.60 -10.02 -4.72
N GLU A 163 12.95 -10.96 -5.36
CA GLU A 163 11.54 -10.83 -5.74
C GLU A 163 10.66 -11.41 -4.64
N VAL A 164 9.72 -10.60 -4.15
CA VAL A 164 8.78 -11.03 -3.12
C VAL A 164 7.40 -11.16 -3.75
N VAL A 165 6.87 -12.37 -3.70
CA VAL A 165 5.52 -12.70 -4.18
C VAL A 165 4.47 -12.30 -3.15
N GLY A 166 3.34 -11.82 -3.64
CA GLY A 166 2.13 -11.64 -2.86
C GLY A 166 0.91 -11.56 -3.77
N PHE A 167 -0.23 -11.29 -3.15
CA PHE A 167 -1.52 -11.37 -3.82
C PHE A 167 -2.32 -10.08 -3.61
N PRO A 168 -3.06 -9.60 -4.62
CA PRO A 168 -4.09 -8.60 -4.41
C PRO A 168 -5.23 -9.24 -3.61
N VAL A 169 -5.71 -8.52 -2.59
CA VAL A 169 -6.75 -9.01 -1.68
C VAL A 169 -7.90 -8.02 -1.66
N LEU A 170 -9.11 -8.51 -1.83
CA LEU A 170 -10.35 -7.77 -1.63
C LEU A 170 -11.06 -8.34 -0.39
N LEU A 171 -11.47 -7.46 0.50
CA LEU A 171 -12.26 -7.80 1.68
C LEU A 171 -13.64 -7.17 1.52
N LEU A 172 -14.69 -7.99 1.62
CA LEU A 172 -16.09 -7.58 1.50
C LEU A 172 -16.79 -7.70 2.86
N ASN A 173 -17.89 -6.95 3.01
CA ASN A 173 -18.74 -6.98 4.20
C ASN A 173 -17.96 -6.67 5.50
N VAL A 174 -16.99 -5.75 5.42
CA VAL A 174 -16.14 -5.39 6.55
C VAL A 174 -16.91 -4.44 7.49
N ALA A 175 -17.00 -4.81 8.77
CA ALA A 175 -17.56 -3.96 9.82
C ALA A 175 -16.78 -2.63 9.97
N PRO A 176 -17.41 -1.52 10.38
CA PRO A 176 -16.75 -0.22 10.46
C PRO A 176 -15.46 -0.22 11.30
N GLU A 177 -15.48 -0.85 12.47
CA GLU A 177 -14.38 -0.94 13.42
C GLU A 177 -13.24 -1.78 12.82
N ALA A 178 -13.58 -2.95 12.28
CA ALA A 178 -12.65 -3.83 11.58
C ALA A 178 -12.01 -3.12 10.37
N SER A 179 -12.77 -2.30 9.65
CA SER A 179 -12.26 -1.53 8.52
C SER A 179 -11.21 -0.52 8.97
N ILE A 180 -11.46 0.23 10.05
CA ILE A 180 -10.47 1.19 10.58
C ILE A 180 -9.22 0.44 11.07
N LEU A 181 -9.41 -0.70 11.74
CA LEU A 181 -8.32 -1.55 12.23
C LEU A 181 -7.44 -2.05 11.08
N LEU A 182 -8.04 -2.61 10.03
CA LEU A 182 -7.33 -3.09 8.83
C LEU A 182 -6.66 -1.96 8.05
N GLN A 183 -7.27 -0.78 8.00
CA GLN A 183 -6.64 0.38 7.37
C GLN A 183 -5.43 0.90 8.15
N THR A 184 -5.41 0.69 9.46
CA THR A 184 -4.35 1.10 10.39
C THR A 184 -3.21 0.08 10.45
N GLN A 185 -3.55 -1.19 10.66
CA GLN A 185 -2.61 -2.28 10.88
C GLN A 185 -2.24 -3.02 9.58
N GLY A 186 -3.09 -2.99 8.57
CA GLY A 186 -2.88 -3.77 7.36
C GLY A 186 -2.89 -5.27 7.60
N LEU A 187 -2.49 -6.04 6.60
CA LEU A 187 -2.22 -7.48 6.72
C LEU A 187 -0.87 -7.82 6.11
N GLY A 188 -0.18 -8.77 6.73
CA GLY A 188 1.12 -9.23 6.26
C GLY A 188 2.27 -8.26 6.57
N GLY A 189 3.33 -8.33 5.76
CA GLY A 189 4.57 -7.59 5.98
C GLY A 189 4.81 -6.45 4.98
N ARG A 190 5.96 -5.76 5.16
CA ARG A 190 6.50 -4.76 4.20
C ARG A 190 5.57 -3.57 3.97
N ARG A 191 4.86 -3.13 5.01
CA ARG A 191 3.89 -2.01 4.92
C ARG A 191 4.49 -0.65 4.59
N LYS A 192 5.78 -0.49 4.82
CA LYS A 192 6.54 0.69 4.41
C LYS A 192 6.96 0.65 2.94
N MET A 193 6.67 -0.45 2.23
CA MET A 193 7.04 -0.67 0.82
C MET A 193 5.80 -0.93 -0.04
N GLY A 194 4.64 -0.34 0.29
CA GLY A 194 3.42 -0.49 -0.52
C GLY A 194 2.70 -1.83 -0.36
N CYS A 195 3.08 -2.68 0.58
CA CYS A 195 2.43 -3.97 0.82
C CYS A 195 1.43 -3.91 1.98
N GLY A 196 0.39 -4.74 1.97
CA GLY A 196 -0.44 -5.01 3.13
C GLY A 196 -1.36 -3.87 3.58
N HIS A 197 -1.36 -2.73 2.90
CA HIS A 197 -2.25 -1.62 3.21
C HIS A 197 -3.58 -1.79 2.47
N PHE A 198 -4.68 -1.40 3.11
CA PHE A 198 -6.02 -1.50 2.54
C PHE A 198 -6.61 -0.12 2.28
N VAL A 199 -7.17 0.09 1.10
CA VAL A 199 -7.90 1.32 0.75
C VAL A 199 -9.38 1.01 0.53
N GLY A 200 -10.25 1.94 0.91
CA GLY A 200 -11.66 1.84 0.59
C GLY A 200 -11.91 1.82 -0.91
N VAL A 201 -12.67 0.84 -1.38
CA VAL A 201 -13.22 0.87 -2.74
C VAL A 201 -14.45 1.76 -2.72
N ARG A 202 -14.45 2.77 -3.60
CA ARG A 202 -15.67 3.55 -3.87
C ARG A 202 -16.44 2.76 -4.92
N VAL A 203 -17.56 2.19 -4.49
CA VAL A 203 -18.59 1.68 -5.40
C VAL A 203 -19.38 2.87 -5.93
#